data_AF-A0A1E7F4B9-F1
#
_entry.id   AF-A0A1E7F4B9-F1
#
_cell.length_a   1.000
_cell.length_b   1.000
_cell.length_c   1.000
_cell.angle_alpha   90.00
_cell.angle_beta   90.00
_cell.angle_gamma   90.00
#
_symmetry.space_group_name_H-M   'P 1'
#
loop_
_entity.id
_entity.type
_entity.pdbx_description
1 polymer ?
#
loop_
_entity_poly.entity_id
_entity_poly.type
_entity_poly.pdbx_seq_one_letter_code
_entity_poly.pdbx_strand_id
1 'polypeptide(L)'
;MNAYKPFFDHVNIYDMNQEGDFVTNFMCQMLPEAPNTCKHLKQGMTLPLSNPSVNVEHDILSVQAYENGLIDKKLTRSMVVSEVTKYVRESGKTLPRRCEIGIIDQIRGWLLDSEKAMLPDKWSPDSRDALEKTFNSYYPNGKLCDVDIEKVLSNKDWVEFFSSLGRSRSLLENQDWLKSFISYFENY
;
A
#
# COMPACT_ATOMS: atom_id res chain seq x y z
N MET A 1 -26.39 8.40 -26.11
CA MET A 1 -25.88 9.79 -26.18
C MET A 1 -25.06 10.01 -24.92
N ASN A 2 -23.77 10.33 -25.04
CA ASN A 2 -22.81 10.22 -23.94
C ASN A 2 -22.84 11.48 -23.04
N ALA A 3 -23.35 11.35 -21.80
CA ALA A 3 -23.56 12.46 -20.87
C ALA A 3 -22.26 13.18 -20.46
N TYR A 4 -21.10 12.55 -20.66
CA TYR A 4 -19.80 13.07 -20.24
C TYR A 4 -19.11 13.97 -21.27
N LYS A 5 -19.60 13.99 -22.52
CA LYS A 5 -18.98 14.74 -23.63
C LYS A 5 -18.85 16.26 -23.40
N PRO A 6 -19.77 16.96 -22.70
CA PRO A 6 -19.61 18.39 -22.43
C PRO A 6 -18.47 18.73 -21.46
N PHE A 7 -17.98 17.75 -20.69
CA PHE A 7 -17.02 17.98 -19.60
C PHE A 7 -15.61 17.50 -19.93
N PHE A 8 -15.47 16.63 -20.93
CA PHE A 8 -14.21 16.00 -21.28
C PHE A 8 -14.08 15.88 -22.80
N ASP A 9 -12.98 16.43 -23.34
CA ASP A 9 -12.71 16.43 -24.79
C ASP A 9 -12.52 15.02 -25.36
N HIS A 10 -12.09 14.06 -24.52
CA HIS A 10 -11.76 12.69 -24.91
C HIS A 10 -12.34 11.71 -23.88
N VAL A 11 -13.53 11.16 -24.17
CA VAL A 11 -14.16 10.13 -23.33
C VAL A 11 -14.16 8.79 -24.06
N ASN A 12 -13.31 7.88 -23.64
CA ASN A 12 -13.37 6.48 -24.04
C ASN A 12 -14.23 5.73 -23.02
N ILE A 13 -15.43 5.30 -23.42
CA ILE A 13 -16.27 4.42 -22.59
C ILE A 13 -15.81 2.99 -22.84
N TYR A 14 -15.40 2.33 -21.76
CA TYR A 14 -15.02 0.93 -21.77
C TYR A 14 -16.20 0.06 -21.33
N ASP A 15 -16.60 -0.91 -22.16
CA ASP A 15 -17.62 -1.89 -21.78
C ASP A 15 -16.98 -2.99 -20.93
N MET A 16 -17.38 -3.05 -19.66
CA MET A 16 -16.91 -4.08 -18.73
C MET A 16 -17.42 -5.49 -19.05
N ASN A 17 -18.46 -5.61 -19.90
CA ASN A 17 -19.07 -6.89 -20.27
C ASN A 17 -18.53 -7.47 -21.59
N GLN A 18 -17.53 -6.83 -22.22
CA GLN A 18 -16.97 -7.36 -23.46
C GLN A 18 -16.24 -8.68 -23.22
N GLU A 19 -16.29 -9.59 -24.19
CA GLU A 19 -15.60 -10.88 -24.12
C GLU A 19 -14.07 -10.71 -24.10
N GLY A 20 -13.38 -11.54 -23.30
CA GLY A 20 -11.92 -11.59 -23.20
C GLY A 20 -11.36 -11.12 -21.85
N ASP A 21 -10.03 -10.97 -21.79
CA ASP A 21 -9.35 -10.49 -20.58
C ASP A 21 -9.56 -8.99 -20.40
N PHE A 22 -10.20 -8.62 -19.29
CA PHE A 22 -10.57 -7.25 -18.97
C PHE A 22 -9.34 -6.32 -18.98
N VAL A 23 -8.24 -6.75 -18.36
CA VAL A 23 -7.03 -5.91 -18.22
C VAL A 23 -6.38 -5.68 -19.58
N THR A 24 -6.22 -6.74 -20.37
CA THR A 24 -5.69 -6.66 -21.73
C THR A 24 -6.53 -5.75 -22.60
N ASN A 25 -7.84 -5.96 -22.62
CA ASN A 25 -8.74 -5.15 -23.43
C ASN A 25 -8.73 -3.68 -22.99
N PHE A 26 -8.78 -3.40 -21.69
CA PHE A 26 -8.71 -2.04 -21.14
C PHE A 26 -7.40 -1.35 -21.53
N MET A 27 -6.26 -1.99 -21.28
CA MET A 27 -4.95 -1.41 -21.57
C MET A 27 -4.76 -1.17 -23.07
N CYS A 28 -5.21 -2.10 -23.92
CA CYS A 28 -5.14 -1.96 -25.37
C CYS A 28 -6.04 -0.86 -25.91
N GLN A 29 -7.22 -0.63 -25.32
CA GLN A 29 -8.17 0.39 -25.78
C GLN A 29 -7.85 1.78 -25.24
N MET A 30 -7.34 1.87 -24.01
CA MET A 30 -7.01 3.14 -23.36
C MET A 30 -5.65 3.69 -23.76
N LEU A 31 -4.72 2.83 -24.16
CA LEU A 31 -3.36 3.22 -24.56
C LEU A 31 -3.10 2.82 -26.03
N PRO A 32 -3.78 3.46 -27.00
CA PRO A 32 -3.63 3.13 -28.42
C PRO A 32 -2.18 3.32 -28.92
N GLU A 33 -1.42 4.20 -28.27
CA GLU A 33 -0.02 4.48 -28.59
C GLU A 33 0.98 3.48 -27.98
N ALA A 34 0.51 2.45 -27.26
CA ALA A 34 1.34 1.42 -26.64
C ALA A 34 1.19 0.03 -27.30
N PRO A 35 1.49 -0.13 -28.62
CA PRO A 35 1.23 -1.37 -29.36
C PRO A 35 2.05 -2.55 -28.83
N ASN A 36 3.25 -2.28 -28.29
CA ASN A 36 4.10 -3.32 -27.71
C ASN A 36 3.51 -3.88 -26.41
N THR A 37 2.97 -3.03 -25.54
CA THR A 37 2.30 -3.44 -24.31
C THR A 37 1.08 -4.29 -24.62
N CYS A 38 0.25 -3.85 -25.57
CA CYS A 38 -0.92 -4.61 -26.00
C CYS A 38 -0.56 -5.98 -26.60
N LYS A 39 0.52 -6.04 -27.41
CA LYS A 39 1.04 -7.29 -27.96
C LYS A 39 1.51 -8.25 -26.87
N HIS A 40 2.23 -7.76 -25.87
CA HIS A 40 2.69 -8.59 -24.74
C HIS A 40 1.52 -9.16 -23.92
N LEU A 41 0.51 -8.33 -23.64
CA LEU A 41 -0.69 -8.75 -22.91
C LEU A 41 -1.49 -9.81 -23.69
N LYS A 42 -1.71 -9.60 -24.99
CA LYS A 42 -2.41 -10.56 -25.87
C LYS A 42 -1.68 -11.90 -26.04
N GLN A 43 -0.36 -11.92 -25.86
CA GLN A 43 0.43 -13.15 -25.94
C GLN A 43 0.27 -14.05 -24.71
N GLY A 44 -0.53 -13.65 -23.71
CA GLY A 44 -0.78 -14.47 -22.53
C GLY A 44 0.49 -14.73 -21.73
N MET A 45 1.50 -13.86 -21.84
CA MET A 45 2.67 -13.91 -20.97
C MET A 45 2.18 -13.65 -19.55
N THR A 46 1.98 -14.73 -18.81
CA THR A 46 1.80 -14.67 -17.36
C THR A 46 3.09 -14.14 -16.78
N LEU A 47 3.14 -12.82 -16.57
CA LEU A 47 4.13 -12.26 -15.66
C LEU A 47 3.94 -13.01 -14.34
N PRO A 48 5.02 -13.52 -13.71
CA PRO A 48 4.91 -14.08 -12.39
C PRO A 48 4.33 -13.00 -11.48
N LEU A 49 3.05 -13.12 -11.17
CA LEU A 49 2.31 -12.24 -10.26
C LEU A 49 2.71 -12.58 -8.83
N SER A 50 3.98 -12.32 -8.51
CA SER A 50 4.39 -12.08 -7.15
C SER A 50 4.51 -10.58 -6.98
N ASN A 51 3.36 -9.90 -6.96
CA ASN A 51 3.28 -8.57 -6.37
C ASN A 51 2.68 -8.74 -4.98
N PRO A 52 3.47 -9.18 -3.97
CA PRO A 52 2.96 -9.24 -2.62
C PRO A 52 2.50 -7.84 -2.26
N SER A 53 1.20 -7.68 -1.99
CA SER A 53 0.67 -6.41 -1.47
C SER A 53 1.44 -6.08 -0.20
N VAL A 54 2.30 -5.07 -0.25
CA VAL A 54 3.04 -4.59 0.90
C VAL A 54 2.14 -3.63 1.67
N ASN A 55 2.07 -3.80 2.99
CA ASN A 55 1.41 -2.81 3.82
C ASN A 55 2.22 -1.51 3.78
N VAL A 56 1.64 -0.48 3.16
CA VAL A 56 2.26 0.84 2.96
C VAL A 56 2.67 1.48 4.30
N GLU A 57 1.94 1.23 5.38
CA GLU A 57 2.25 1.79 6.70
C GLU A 57 3.52 1.19 7.29
N HIS A 58 3.72 -0.12 7.11
CA HIS A 58 4.93 -0.81 7.54
C HIS A 58 6.14 -0.32 6.73
N ASP A 59 5.89 0.00 5.47
CA ASP A 59 6.88 0.55 4.55
C ASP A 59 7.30 1.98 4.92
N ILE A 60 6.34 2.87 5.16
CA ILE A 60 6.59 4.22 5.67
C ILE A 60 7.35 4.17 6.98
N LEU A 61 6.91 3.34 7.93
CA LEU A 61 7.58 3.17 9.22
C LEU A 61 9.03 2.69 9.05
N SER A 62 9.27 1.75 8.15
CA SER A 62 10.61 1.23 7.87
C SER A 62 11.54 2.30 7.30
N VAL A 63 11.04 3.14 6.37
CA VAL A 63 11.80 4.27 5.82
C VAL A 63 12.12 5.28 6.91
N GLN A 64 11.14 5.65 7.72
CA GLN A 64 11.34 6.63 8.80
C GLN A 64 12.30 6.12 9.87
N ALA A 65 12.24 4.84 10.24
CA ALA A 65 13.21 4.24 11.17
C ALA A 65 14.64 4.24 10.58
N TYR A 66 14.78 4.03 9.27
CA TYR A 66 16.07 4.10 8.58
C TYR A 66 16.64 5.53 8.58
N GLU A 67 15.81 6.52 8.25
CA GLU A 67 16.19 7.94 8.23
C GLU A 67 16.61 8.45 9.62
N ASN A 68 15.97 7.94 10.68
CA ASN A 68 16.33 8.21 12.07
C ASN A 68 17.54 7.40 12.58
N GLY A 69 18.20 6.62 11.72
CA GLY A 69 19.41 5.86 12.07
C GLY A 69 19.18 4.67 13.00
N LEU A 70 17.94 4.19 13.13
CA LEU A 70 17.58 3.04 13.97
C LEU A 70 17.84 1.69 13.30
N ILE A 71 18.09 1.69 11.99
CA ILE A 71 18.28 0.49 11.16
C ILE A 71 19.69 0.49 10.57
N ASP A 72 20.33 -0.68 10.55
CA ASP A 72 21.61 -0.87 9.86
C ASP A 72 21.45 -0.61 8.35
N LYS A 73 22.33 0.24 7.80
CA LYS A 73 22.33 0.63 6.39
C LYS A 73 22.54 -0.54 5.42
N LYS A 74 23.02 -1.68 5.89
CA LYS A 74 23.18 -2.90 5.10
C LYS A 74 21.86 -3.61 4.80
N LEU A 75 20.80 -3.34 5.57
CA LEU A 75 19.51 -4.00 5.39
C LEU A 75 18.74 -3.37 4.22
N THR A 76 18.16 -4.21 3.38
CA THR A 76 17.30 -3.74 2.30
C THR A 76 15.92 -3.35 2.83
N ARG A 77 15.28 -2.36 2.19
CA ARG A 77 13.92 -1.92 2.52
C ARG A 77 12.94 -3.09 2.59
N SER A 78 12.93 -3.95 1.57
CA SER A 78 12.04 -5.12 1.51
C SER A 78 12.19 -6.05 2.72
N MET A 79 13.44 -6.30 3.16
CA MET A 79 13.69 -7.12 4.34
C MET A 79 13.16 -6.47 5.62
N VAL A 80 13.43 -5.18 5.83
CA VAL A 80 12.95 -4.47 7.01
C VAL A 80 11.42 -4.50 7.06
N VAL A 81 10.77 -4.22 5.93
CA VAL A 81 9.30 -4.22 5.87
C VAL A 81 8.72 -5.61 6.17
N SER A 82 9.37 -6.66 5.71
CA SER A 82 9.00 -8.04 6.04
C SER A 82 9.08 -8.30 7.54
N GLU A 83 10.18 -7.90 8.20
CA GLU A 83 10.36 -8.07 9.65
C GLU A 83 9.39 -7.21 10.46
N VAL A 84 9.12 -5.96 10.04
CA VAL A 84 8.10 -5.10 10.67
C VAL A 84 6.73 -5.77 10.57
N THR A 85 6.37 -6.28 9.39
CA THR A 85 5.11 -6.97 9.16
C THR A 85 4.97 -8.20 10.06
N LYS A 86 6.04 -8.98 10.17
CA LYS A 86 6.10 -10.13 11.06
C LYS A 86 5.94 -9.72 12.53
N TYR A 87 6.68 -8.71 12.97
CA TYR A 87 6.64 -8.20 14.35
C TYR A 87 5.25 -7.68 14.75
N VAL A 88 4.59 -6.89 13.89
CA VAL A 88 3.22 -6.42 14.14
C VAL A 88 2.24 -7.59 14.27
N ARG A 89 2.35 -8.56 13.35
CA ARG A 89 1.48 -9.74 13.35
C ARG A 89 1.67 -10.61 14.60
N GLU A 90 2.91 -10.84 15.02
CA GLU A 90 3.24 -11.72 16.15
C GLU A 90 3.00 -11.04 17.51
N SER A 91 3.26 -9.73 17.60
CA SER A 91 3.04 -8.97 18.85
C SER A 91 1.59 -8.58 19.06
N GLY A 92 0.77 -8.58 18.01
CA GLY A 92 -0.60 -8.06 18.04
C GLY A 92 -0.68 -6.56 18.35
N LYS A 93 0.45 -5.82 18.29
CA LYS A 93 0.50 -4.39 18.57
C LYS A 93 -0.28 -3.63 17.51
N THR A 94 -1.12 -2.71 17.95
CA THR A 94 -1.76 -1.73 17.07
C THR A 94 -0.83 -0.53 16.91
N LEU A 95 -0.68 -0.07 15.66
CA LEU A 95 0.08 1.15 15.40
C LEU A 95 -0.72 2.37 15.87
N PRO A 96 -0.13 3.25 16.69
CA PRO A 96 -0.78 4.49 17.10
C PRO A 96 -1.11 5.33 15.86
N ARG A 97 -2.23 6.04 15.92
CA ARG A 97 -2.74 6.83 14.81
C ARG A 97 -2.75 8.32 15.14
N ARG A 98 -2.40 9.14 14.15
CA ARG A 98 -2.53 10.60 14.17
C ARG A 98 -3.56 11.01 13.12
N CYS A 99 -4.63 11.65 13.56
CA CYS A 99 -5.71 12.09 12.69
C CYS A 99 -5.62 13.60 12.46
N GLU A 100 -5.63 14.03 11.20
CA GLU A 100 -5.69 15.44 10.84
C GLU A 100 -7.14 15.83 10.55
N ILE A 101 -7.85 16.29 11.58
CA ILE A 101 -9.31 16.55 11.52
C ILE A 101 -9.66 17.47 10.35
N GLY A 102 -8.84 18.51 10.09
CA GLY A 102 -9.07 19.42 8.98
C GLY A 102 -9.02 18.75 7.60
N ILE A 103 -8.15 17.76 7.39
CA ILE A 103 -8.09 16.98 6.14
C ILE A 103 -9.29 16.04 6.06
N ILE A 104 -9.64 15.38 7.17
CA ILE A 104 -10.79 14.48 7.23
C ILE A 104 -12.08 15.21 6.88
N ASP A 105 -12.28 16.42 7.41
CA ASP A 105 -13.44 17.26 7.10
C ASP A 105 -13.44 17.71 5.63
N GLN A 106 -12.28 17.99 5.04
CA GLN A 106 -12.18 18.29 3.60
C GLN A 106 -12.55 17.08 2.74
N ILE A 107 -12.06 15.89 3.08
CA ILE A 107 -12.42 14.64 2.39
C ILE A 107 -13.92 14.39 2.50
N ARG A 108 -14.52 14.63 3.67
CA ARG A 108 -15.98 14.56 3.86
C ARG A 108 -16.71 15.52 2.93
N GLY A 109 -16.23 16.77 2.85
CA GLY A 109 -16.78 17.78 1.95
C GLY A 109 -16.74 17.31 0.49
N TRP A 110 -15.57 16.88 0.01
CA TRP A 110 -15.40 16.37 -1.35
C TRP A 110 -16.28 15.17 -1.66
N LEU A 111 -16.47 14.25 -0.71
CA LEU A 111 -17.37 13.10 -0.87
C LEU A 111 -18.81 13.58 -1.15
N LEU A 112 -19.32 14.49 -0.33
CA LEU A 112 -20.69 14.98 -0.46
C LEU A 112 -20.87 15.82 -1.74
N ASP A 113 -19.92 16.69 -2.02
CA ASP A 113 -19.95 17.56 -3.21
C ASP A 113 -19.85 16.74 -4.50
N SER A 114 -19.00 15.72 -4.52
CA SER A 114 -18.85 14.83 -5.69
C SER A 114 -20.11 14.01 -5.93
N GLU A 115 -20.71 13.44 -4.89
CA GLU A 115 -21.95 12.67 -5.03
C GLU A 115 -23.08 13.56 -5.58
N LYS A 116 -23.24 14.76 -5.01
CA LYS A 116 -24.25 15.72 -5.45
C LYS A 116 -24.04 16.14 -6.90
N ALA A 117 -22.80 16.33 -7.33
CA ALA A 117 -22.46 16.71 -8.69
C ALA A 117 -22.66 15.56 -9.70
N MET A 118 -22.31 14.33 -9.31
CA MET A 118 -22.39 13.15 -10.19
C MET A 118 -23.81 12.58 -10.30
N LEU A 119 -24.60 12.65 -9.22
CA LEU A 119 -25.92 12.02 -9.12
C LEU A 119 -26.99 13.01 -8.63
N PRO A 120 -27.22 14.14 -9.34
CA PRO A 120 -28.11 15.21 -8.87
C PRO A 120 -29.56 14.72 -8.67
N ASP A 121 -30.05 13.82 -9.52
CA ASP A 121 -31.41 13.27 -9.44
C ASP A 121 -31.61 12.31 -8.25
N LYS A 122 -30.52 11.75 -7.71
CA LYS A 122 -30.54 10.85 -6.54
C LYS A 122 -30.15 11.57 -5.25
N TRP A 123 -29.75 12.84 -5.33
CA TRP A 123 -29.34 13.61 -4.19
C TRP A 123 -30.54 14.02 -3.34
N SER A 124 -30.62 13.47 -2.13
CA SER A 124 -31.66 13.78 -1.15
C SER A 124 -31.04 13.93 0.25
N PRO A 125 -31.79 14.49 1.23
CA PRO A 125 -31.36 14.48 2.62
C PRO A 125 -31.03 13.07 3.12
N ASP A 126 -31.85 12.07 2.77
CA ASP A 126 -31.64 10.68 3.18
C ASP A 126 -30.36 10.07 2.59
N SER A 127 -30.06 10.35 1.30
CA SER A 127 -28.83 9.86 0.67
C SER A 127 -27.58 10.50 1.29
N ARG A 128 -27.65 11.79 1.61
CA ARG A 128 -26.61 12.50 2.33
C ARG A 128 -26.37 11.88 3.71
N ASP A 129 -27.41 11.69 4.50
CA ASP A 129 -27.30 11.14 5.86
C ASP A 129 -26.75 9.72 5.83
N ALA A 130 -27.13 8.91 4.84
CA ALA A 130 -26.57 7.58 4.65
C ALA A 130 -25.06 7.60 4.32
N LEU A 131 -24.61 8.53 3.48
CA LEU A 131 -23.20 8.73 3.16
C LEU A 131 -22.41 9.22 4.36
N GLU A 132 -22.92 10.22 5.07
CA GLU A 132 -22.30 10.75 6.28
C GLU A 132 -22.19 9.68 7.36
N LYS A 133 -23.23 8.85 7.54
CA LYS A 133 -23.19 7.72 8.47
C LYS A 133 -22.12 6.70 8.10
N THR A 134 -22.00 6.37 6.82
CA THR A 134 -20.95 5.47 6.30
C THR A 134 -19.57 6.07 6.55
N PHE A 135 -19.37 7.34 6.21
CA PHE A 135 -18.12 8.07 6.44
C PHE A 135 -17.73 8.07 7.93
N ASN A 136 -18.68 8.41 8.80
CA ASN A 136 -18.48 8.46 10.25
C ASN A 136 -18.20 7.08 10.85
N SER A 137 -18.53 5.97 10.17
CA SER A 137 -18.16 4.62 10.63
C SER A 137 -16.68 4.30 10.45
N TYR A 138 -15.99 4.99 9.51
CA TYR A 138 -14.56 4.79 9.28
C TYR A 138 -13.69 5.58 10.24
N TYR A 139 -14.18 6.71 10.74
CA TYR A 139 -13.45 7.61 11.62
C TYR A 139 -13.01 6.97 12.96
N PRO A 140 -13.89 6.30 13.74
CA PRO A 140 -13.51 5.65 15.01
C PRO A 140 -12.45 4.55 14.84
N ASN A 141 -12.37 3.96 13.66
CA ASN A 141 -11.44 2.87 13.35
C ASN A 141 -10.06 3.37 12.91
N GLY A 142 -9.85 4.70 12.88
CA GLY A 142 -8.57 5.29 12.48
C GLY A 142 -8.21 5.06 11.01
N LYS A 143 -9.17 4.66 10.16
CA LYS A 143 -8.93 4.33 8.75
C LYS A 143 -8.62 5.55 7.88
N LEU A 144 -8.95 6.75 8.36
CA LEU A 144 -8.66 8.02 7.72
C LEU A 144 -7.48 8.75 8.42
N CYS A 145 -6.72 8.01 9.23
CA CYS A 145 -5.64 8.57 10.03
C CYS A 145 -4.33 7.88 9.68
N ASP A 146 -3.26 8.67 9.65
CA ASP A 146 -1.93 8.15 9.40
C ASP A 146 -1.36 7.49 10.65
N VAL A 147 -0.34 6.65 10.45
CA VAL A 147 0.43 6.12 11.58
C VAL A 147 1.21 7.26 12.23
N ASP A 148 1.13 7.35 13.55
CA ASP A 148 1.89 8.29 14.36
C ASP A 148 3.35 7.79 14.49
N ILE A 149 4.15 8.06 13.46
CA ILE A 149 5.54 7.61 13.36
C ILE A 149 6.36 8.09 14.56
N GLU A 150 6.19 9.34 14.98
CA GLU A 150 6.93 9.91 16.11
C GLU A 150 6.65 9.12 17.38
N LYS A 151 5.38 8.76 17.63
CA LYS A 151 4.99 7.96 18.77
C LYS A 151 5.47 6.51 18.68
N VAL A 152 5.50 5.93 17.48
CA VAL A 152 6.09 4.59 17.26
C VAL A 152 7.59 4.61 17.54
N LEU A 153 8.33 5.55 16.97
CA LEU A 153 9.79 5.61 17.06
C LEU A 153 10.30 6.16 18.39
N SER A 154 9.43 6.78 19.19
CA SER A 154 9.72 7.12 20.59
C SER A 154 9.45 5.96 21.56
N ASN A 155 8.77 4.91 21.11
CA ASN A 155 8.46 3.75 21.94
C ASN A 155 9.69 2.83 22.07
N LYS A 156 10.09 2.54 23.31
CA LYS A 156 11.29 1.74 23.61
C LYS A 156 11.29 0.37 22.93
N ASP A 157 10.16 -0.34 22.90
CA ASP A 157 10.08 -1.68 22.30
C ASP A 157 10.35 -1.63 20.80
N TRP A 158 9.85 -0.59 20.12
CA TRP A 158 10.05 -0.39 18.69
C TRP A 158 11.50 -0.01 18.38
N VAL A 159 12.08 0.90 19.17
CA VAL A 159 13.50 1.28 19.05
C VAL A 159 14.40 0.05 19.23
N GLU A 160 14.11 -0.78 20.23
CA GLU A 160 14.86 -2.01 20.48
C GLU A 160 14.70 -3.02 19.34
N PHE A 161 13.47 -3.21 18.85
CA PHE A 161 13.18 -4.03 17.68
C PHE A 161 14.02 -3.60 16.47
N PHE A 162 13.93 -2.33 16.04
CA PHE A 162 14.68 -1.84 14.87
C PHE A 162 16.19 -1.96 15.06
N SER A 163 16.69 -1.60 16.25
CA SER A 163 18.11 -1.70 16.60
C SER A 163 18.62 -3.14 16.70
N SER A 164 17.73 -4.13 16.80
CA SER A 164 18.08 -5.55 16.84
C SER A 164 18.20 -6.18 15.45
N LEU A 165 17.54 -5.62 14.43
CA LEU A 165 17.51 -6.19 13.07
C LEU A 165 18.91 -6.33 12.46
N GLY A 166 19.83 -5.39 12.74
CA GLY A 166 21.23 -5.48 12.30
C GLY A 166 22.09 -6.45 13.13
N ARG A 167 21.74 -6.67 14.40
CA ARG A 167 22.51 -7.52 15.33
C ARG A 167 22.18 -9.01 15.19
N SER A 168 20.92 -9.35 14.99
CA SER A 168 20.50 -10.76 14.84
C SER A 168 21.09 -11.40 13.59
N ARG A 169 21.45 -10.61 12.57
CA ARG A 169 21.97 -11.13 11.30
C ARG A 169 23.49 -11.24 11.21
N SER A 170 24.25 -10.37 11.87
CA SER A 170 25.70 -10.56 11.99
C SER A 170 26.05 -11.88 12.72
N LEU A 171 25.14 -12.36 13.57
CA LEU A 171 25.23 -13.67 14.21
C LEU A 171 24.90 -14.83 13.25
N LEU A 172 23.92 -14.65 12.34
CA LEU A 172 23.55 -15.66 11.34
C LEU A 172 24.57 -15.76 10.20
N GLU A 173 25.08 -14.64 9.70
CA GLU A 173 26.13 -14.62 8.67
C GLU A 173 27.44 -15.26 9.19
N ASN A 174 27.77 -15.08 10.47
CA ASN A 174 28.90 -15.77 11.10
C ASN A 174 28.68 -17.28 11.24
N GLN A 175 27.44 -17.75 11.46
CA GLN A 175 27.13 -19.18 11.54
C GLN A 175 27.16 -19.87 10.17
N ASP A 176 26.68 -19.22 9.11
CA ASP A 176 26.71 -19.79 7.76
C ASP A 176 28.12 -19.82 7.16
N TRP A 177 28.97 -18.83 7.50
CA TRP A 177 30.39 -18.89 7.20
C TRP A 177 31.07 -20.05 7.95
N LEU A 178 30.79 -20.24 9.25
CA LEU A 178 31.33 -21.36 10.03
C LEU A 178 30.91 -22.73 9.46
N LYS A 179 29.66 -22.90 9.05
CA LYS A 179 29.19 -24.13 8.40
C LYS A 179 29.88 -24.38 7.07
N SER A 180 30.07 -23.34 6.26
CA SER A 180 30.80 -23.44 4.98
C SER A 180 32.29 -23.73 5.18
N PHE A 181 32.89 -23.16 6.22
CA PHE A 181 34.30 -23.38 6.58
C PHE A 181 34.54 -24.80 7.10
N ILE A 182 33.68 -25.31 7.98
CA ILE A 182 33.73 -26.70 8.48
C ILE A 182 33.55 -27.70 7.33
N SER A 183 32.57 -27.46 6.45
CA SER A 183 32.35 -28.28 5.25
C SER A 183 33.58 -28.31 4.31
N TYR A 184 34.37 -27.24 4.26
CA TYR A 184 35.57 -27.19 3.43
C TYR A 184 36.72 -28.03 4.02
N PHE A 185 36.82 -28.11 5.35
CA PHE A 185 37.86 -28.88 6.05
C PHE A 185 37.53 -30.37 6.21
N GLU A 186 36.26 -30.77 6.16
CA GLU A 186 35.86 -32.19 6.20
C GLU A 186 36.06 -32.93 4.86
N ASN A 187 36.40 -32.21 3.79
CA ASN A 187 36.63 -32.76 2.44
C ASN A 187 38.13 -32.92 2.07
N TYR A 188 39.04 -32.77 3.04
CA TYR A 188 40.48 -33.01 2.92
C TYR A 188 40.96 -33.96 4.02
#